data_AF-A0A520JKN8-F1
#
_entry.id   AF-A0A520JKN8-F1
#
_cell.length_a   1.000
_cell.length_b   1.000
_cell.length_c   1.000
_cell.angle_alpha   90.00
_cell.angle_beta   90.00
_cell.angle_gamma   90.00
#
_symmetry.space_group_name_H-M   'P 1'
#
loop_
_entity.id
_entity.type
_entity.pdbx_description
1 polymer ?
#
loop_
_entity_poly.entity_id
_entity_poly.type
_entity_poly.pdbx_seq_one_letter_code
_entity_poly.pdbx_strand_id
1 'polypeptide(L)'
;MRTPSSLGAKLLLIMTVVGVIAAIAITLLLAGVITPSFTRLEGKAVAAHVERTRAAVSDYAASVESAARDYGDWNDGNAYPADSDTWLARENLDGIAYVTSQGRTVAARWRDPTRHADRADRRTPLP
;
A
#
# COMPACT_ATOMS: atom_id res chain seq x y z
N MET A 1 0.22 29.71 68.70
CA MET A 1 1.44 30.52 68.49
C MET A 1 1.59 30.77 67.00
N ARG A 2 1.41 32.00 66.51
CA ARG A 2 1.66 32.36 65.10
C ARG A 2 3.08 32.91 65.02
N THR A 3 3.99 32.17 64.41
CA THR A 3 5.34 32.66 64.13
C THR A 3 5.26 33.81 63.13
N PRO A 4 5.93 34.96 63.36
CA PRO A 4 5.98 36.04 62.40
C PRO A 4 6.74 35.57 61.16
N SER A 5 6.06 35.43 60.02
CA SER A 5 6.72 35.06 58.78
C SER A 5 7.68 36.18 58.35
N SER A 6 8.96 35.86 58.20
CA SER A 6 9.96 36.78 57.65
C SER A 6 9.51 37.31 56.28
N LEU A 7 9.74 38.60 56.02
CA LEU A 7 9.43 39.25 54.74
C LEU A 7 10.04 38.51 53.54
N GLY A 8 11.25 37.94 53.73
CA GLY A 8 11.93 37.15 52.70
C GLY A 8 11.18 35.87 52.33
N ALA A 9 10.52 35.22 53.29
CA ALA A 9 9.72 34.01 53.03
C ALA A 9 8.48 34.32 52.16
N LYS A 10 7.84 35.47 52.38
CA LYS A 10 6.73 35.95 51.54
C LYS A 10 7.18 36.27 50.11
N LEU A 11 8.32 36.94 49.98
CA LEU A 11 8.91 37.27 48.69
C LEU A 11 9.29 36.02 47.89
N LEU A 12 9.93 35.06 48.56
CA LEU A 12 10.25 33.77 47.97
C LEU A 12 8.98 33.05 47.49
N LEU A 13 7.95 32.98 48.33
CA LEU A 13 6.68 32.34 47.98
C LEU A 13 6.07 32.95 46.71
N ILE A 14 6.00 34.28 46.61
CA ILE A 14 5.43 34.96 45.45
C ILE A 14 6.28 34.69 44.20
N MET A 15 7.61 34.78 44.31
CA MET A 15 8.53 34.46 43.20
C MET A 15 8.36 33.01 42.73
N THR A 16 8.23 32.05 43.64
CA THR A 16 8.02 30.64 43.29
C THR A 16 6.68 30.44 42.60
N VAL A 17 5.60 31.02 43.13
CA VAL A 17 4.27 30.92 42.51
C VAL A 17 4.27 31.52 41.11
N VAL A 18 4.85 32.71 40.94
CA VAL A 18 4.97 33.34 39.61
C VAL A 18 5.82 32.49 38.68
N GLY A 19 6.94 31.95 39.16
CA GLY A 19 7.80 31.07 38.38
C GLY A 19 7.08 29.79 37.93
N VAL A 20 6.29 29.18 38.80
CA VAL A 20 5.48 27.99 38.47
C VAL A 20 4.41 28.34 37.44
N ILE A 21 3.70 29.46 37.60
CA ILE A 21 2.71 29.92 36.62
C ILE A 21 3.35 30.18 35.27
N ALA A 22 4.49 30.86 35.23
CA ALA A 22 5.23 31.14 34.01
C ALA A 22 5.69 29.84 33.32
N ALA A 23 6.23 28.88 34.09
CA ALA A 23 6.63 27.59 33.56
C ALA A 23 5.45 26.83 32.93
N ILE A 24 4.31 26.75 33.64
CA ILE A 24 3.09 26.10 33.13
C ILE A 24 2.60 26.80 31.85
N ALA A 25 2.56 28.14 31.84
CA ALA A 25 2.12 28.90 30.67
C ALA A 25 3.01 28.64 29.45
N ILE A 26 4.33 28.61 29.64
CA ILE A 26 5.29 28.29 28.57
C ILE A 26 5.10 26.85 28.10
N THR A 27 4.94 25.88 29.01
CA THR A 27 4.70 24.48 28.64
C THR A 27 3.42 24.32 27.81
N LEU A 28 2.32 24.96 28.21
CA LEU A 28 1.06 24.91 27.46
C LEU A 28 1.18 25.58 26.09
N LEU A 29 1.90 26.70 26.00
CA LEU A 29 2.20 27.36 24.73
C LEU A 29 2.99 26.43 23.79
N LEU A 30 4.04 25.78 24.31
CA LEU A 30 4.82 24.82 23.52
C LEU A 30 3.98 23.62 23.10
N ALA A 31 3.21 23.02 24.01
CA ALA A 31 2.35 21.88 23.69
C ALA A 31 1.31 22.23 22.61
N GLY A 32 0.70 23.42 22.70
CA GLY A 32 -0.28 23.91 21.75
C GLY A 32 0.29 24.23 20.37
N VAL A 33 1.59 24.47 20.24
CA VAL A 33 2.24 24.77 18.95
C VAL A 33 2.90 23.53 18.35
N ILE A 34 3.63 22.77 19.16
CA ILE A 34 4.48 21.66 18.72
C ILE A 34 3.63 20.46 18.30
N THR A 35 2.71 20.01 19.15
CA THR A 35 1.88 18.82 18.88
C THR A 35 1.07 18.92 17.59
N PRO A 36 0.28 19.99 17.35
CA PRO A 36 -0.49 20.09 16.09
C PRO A 36 0.42 20.27 14.87
N SER A 37 1.61 20.83 15.02
CA SER A 37 2.59 20.94 13.93
C SER A 37 3.07 19.56 13.47
N PHE A 38 3.37 18.66 14.41
CA PHE A 38 3.74 17.28 14.08
C PHE A 38 2.60 16.50 13.44
N THR A 39 1.38 16.58 14.00
CA THR A 39 0.21 15.92 13.41
C THR A 39 -0.04 16.36 11.96
N ARG A 40 0.15 17.66 11.68
CA ARG A 40 -0.01 18.19 10.32
C ARG A 40 1.09 17.71 9.36
N LEU A 41 2.32 17.58 9.84
CA LEU A 41 3.44 17.06 9.04
C LEU A 41 3.29 15.57 8.76
N GLU A 42 2.88 14.80 9.78
CA GLU A 42 2.59 13.37 9.67
C GLU A 42 1.48 13.10 8.66
N GLY A 43 0.35 13.83 8.74
CA GLY A 43 -0.75 13.69 7.78
C GLY A 43 -0.34 13.98 6.33
N LYS A 44 0.51 14.99 6.10
CA LYS A 44 1.05 15.28 4.76
C LYS A 44 1.99 14.21 4.25
N ALA A 45 2.87 13.68 5.11
CA ALA A 45 3.79 12.62 4.74
C ALA A 45 3.04 11.33 4.39
N VAL A 46 2.06 10.93 5.21
CA VAL A 46 1.21 9.76 4.96
C VAL A 46 0.46 9.90 3.64
N ALA A 47 -0.18 11.04 3.38
CA ALA A 47 -0.89 11.27 2.11
C ALA A 47 0.03 11.14 0.89
N ALA A 48 1.23 11.71 0.96
CA ALA A 48 2.22 11.61 -0.12
C ALA A 48 2.73 10.17 -0.33
N HIS A 49 2.89 9.39 0.74
CA HIS A 49 3.25 7.97 0.64
C HIS A 49 2.14 7.14 0.01
N VAL A 50 0.88 7.34 0.44
CA VAL A 50 -0.28 6.65 -0.14
C VAL A 50 -0.40 6.94 -1.63
N GLU A 51 -0.27 8.21 -2.04
CA GLU A 51 -0.35 8.59 -3.45
C GLU A 51 0.76 7.95 -4.27
N ARG A 52 2.01 7.95 -3.77
CA ARG A 52 3.14 7.31 -4.46
C ARG A 52 2.93 5.79 -4.60
N THR A 53 2.47 5.12 -3.55
CA THR A 53 2.20 3.68 -3.61
C THR A 53 1.07 3.38 -4.58
N ARG A 54 0.01 4.20 -4.59
CA ARG A 54 -1.09 4.04 -5.53
C ARG A 54 -0.64 4.19 -6.98
N ALA A 55 0.20 5.18 -7.26
CA ALA A 55 0.81 5.38 -8.57
C ALA A 55 1.68 4.18 -9.00
N ALA A 56 2.52 3.67 -8.09
CA ALA A 56 3.34 2.50 -8.38
C ALA A 56 2.50 1.24 -8.67
N VAL A 57 1.39 1.05 -7.95
CA VAL A 57 0.47 -0.07 -8.19
C VAL A 57 -0.27 0.10 -9.51
N SER A 58 -0.72 1.30 -9.87
CA SER A 58 -1.38 1.53 -11.16
C SER A 58 -0.42 1.32 -12.34
N ASP A 59 0.82 1.78 -12.22
CA ASP A 59 1.83 1.59 -13.26
C ASP A 59 2.18 0.11 -13.43
N TYR A 60 2.30 -0.63 -12.32
CA TYR A 60 2.50 -2.06 -12.37
C TYR A 60 1.33 -2.79 -13.03
N ALA A 61 0.09 -2.44 -12.69
CA ALA A 61 -1.10 -3.03 -13.30
C ALA A 61 -1.15 -2.76 -14.82
N ALA A 62 -0.88 -1.53 -15.24
CA ALA A 62 -0.80 -1.17 -16.65
C ALA A 62 0.30 -1.93 -17.39
N SER A 63 1.46 -2.13 -16.75
CA SER A 63 2.56 -2.92 -17.32
C SER A 63 2.19 -4.39 -17.49
N VAL A 64 1.51 -5.00 -16.51
CA VAL A 64 1.02 -6.38 -16.60
C VAL A 64 -0.03 -6.53 -17.70
N GLU A 65 -0.96 -5.57 -17.81
CA GLU A 65 -1.97 -5.58 -18.87
C GLU A 65 -1.33 -5.45 -20.26
N SER A 66 -0.37 -4.54 -20.43
CA SER A 66 0.36 -4.38 -21.69
C SER A 66 1.12 -5.65 -22.05
N ALA A 67 1.82 -6.25 -21.09
CA ALA A 67 2.55 -7.50 -21.34
C ALA A 67 1.58 -8.64 -21.73
N ALA A 68 0.45 -8.78 -21.04
CA ALA A 68 -0.55 -9.78 -21.37
C ALA A 68 -1.13 -9.58 -22.79
N ARG A 69 -1.36 -8.32 -23.18
CA ARG A 69 -1.86 -7.97 -24.52
C ARG A 69 -0.83 -8.26 -25.61
N ASP A 70 0.42 -7.88 -25.39
CA ASP A 70 1.52 -8.16 -26.32
C ASP A 70 1.73 -9.66 -26.52
N TYR A 71 1.59 -10.46 -25.45
CA TYR A 71 1.61 -11.91 -25.56
C TYR A 71 0.42 -12.47 -26.35
N GLY A 72 -0.76 -11.88 -26.21
CA GLY A 72 -1.94 -12.23 -27.01
C GLY A 72 -1.73 -11.93 -28.50
N ASP A 73 -1.31 -10.71 -28.81
CA ASP A 73 -1.14 -10.22 -30.19
C ASP A 73 0.00 -10.97 -30.92
N TRP A 74 1.09 -11.29 -30.22
CA TRP A 74 2.17 -12.13 -30.76
C TRP A 74 1.70 -13.54 -31.15
N ASN A 75 0.72 -14.10 -30.43
CA ASN A 75 0.15 -15.41 -30.74
C ASN A 75 -0.88 -15.33 -31.88
N ASP A 76 -1.66 -14.26 -32.01
CA ASP A 76 -2.62 -14.11 -33.12
C ASP A 76 -1.92 -13.97 -34.48
N GLY A 77 -0.70 -13.41 -34.51
CA GLY A 77 0.12 -13.30 -35.72
C GLY A 77 0.79 -14.60 -36.20
N ASN A 78 0.90 -15.62 -35.33
CA ASN A 78 1.50 -16.91 -35.67
C ASN A 78 0.41 -17.98 -35.63
N ALA A 79 0.02 -18.52 -36.79
CA ALA A 79 -1.00 -19.56 -36.89
C ALA A 79 -0.80 -20.65 -35.83
N TYR A 80 -1.83 -20.82 -35.00
CA TYR A 80 -1.99 -21.83 -33.95
C TYR A 80 -1.21 -23.13 -34.28
N PRO A 81 -0.08 -23.45 -33.61
CA PRO A 81 0.50 -24.78 -33.76
C PRO A 81 -0.43 -25.78 -33.07
N ALA A 82 -0.75 -26.87 -33.78
CA ALA A 82 -1.60 -27.96 -33.31
C ALA A 82 -1.10 -28.61 -31.99
N ASP A 83 0.16 -28.38 -31.61
CA ASP A 83 0.80 -28.85 -30.37
C ASP A 83 0.63 -27.88 -29.20
N SER A 84 -0.62 -27.51 -28.97
CA SER A 84 -1.01 -26.45 -28.04
C SER A 84 -0.60 -26.66 -26.57
N ASP A 85 -0.43 -27.92 -26.19
CA ASP A 85 0.00 -28.32 -24.85
C ASP A 85 1.41 -27.82 -24.53
N THR A 86 2.27 -27.62 -25.53
CA THR A 86 3.65 -27.13 -25.30
C THR A 86 3.71 -25.62 -25.06
N TRP A 87 2.81 -24.82 -25.66
CA TRP A 87 2.78 -23.38 -25.41
C TRP A 87 1.98 -23.02 -24.15
N LEU A 88 0.92 -23.79 -23.84
CA LEU A 88 0.18 -23.68 -22.57
C LEU A 88 1.06 -24.02 -21.37
N ALA A 89 2.09 -24.85 -21.55
CA ALA A 89 3.00 -25.31 -20.51
C ALA A 89 3.99 -24.25 -20.00
N ARG A 90 3.95 -23.00 -20.46
CA ARG A 90 4.87 -21.95 -19.98
C ARG A 90 4.85 -21.87 -18.46
N GLU A 91 6.05 -21.98 -17.88
CA GLU A 91 6.21 -22.29 -16.47
C GLU A 91 6.02 -21.09 -15.53
N ASN A 92 5.71 -19.90 -16.03
CA ASN A 92 5.64 -18.68 -15.21
C ASN A 92 4.26 -18.01 -15.21
N LEU A 93 3.22 -18.69 -15.70
CA LEU A 93 1.85 -18.18 -15.68
C LEU A 93 1.00 -19.04 -14.74
N ASP A 94 0.28 -18.38 -13.84
CA ASP A 94 -0.67 -19.04 -12.93
C ASP A 94 -1.96 -19.46 -13.64
N GLY A 95 -2.25 -18.85 -14.78
CA GLY A 95 -3.36 -19.26 -15.62
C GLY A 95 -3.39 -18.55 -16.96
N ILE A 96 -3.96 -19.21 -17.95
CA ILE A 96 -4.17 -18.67 -19.28
C ILE A 96 -5.45 -19.26 -19.87
N ALA A 97 -6.22 -18.44 -20.58
CA ALA A 97 -7.44 -18.85 -21.28
C ALA A 97 -7.48 -18.21 -22.68
N TYR A 98 -7.85 -19.01 -23.67
CA TYR A 98 -8.03 -18.59 -25.05
C TYR A 98 -9.50 -18.47 -25.29
N VAL A 99 -9.91 -17.27 -25.70
CA VAL A 99 -11.31 -16.93 -25.88
C VAL A 99 -11.48 -16.46 -27.32
N THR A 100 -12.46 -17.03 -28.03
CA THR A 100 -12.86 -16.57 -29.35
C THR A 100 -13.32 -15.11 -29.29
N SER A 101 -13.35 -14.43 -30.44
CA SER A 101 -13.93 -13.08 -30.56
C SER A 101 -15.41 -13.00 -30.13
N GLN A 102 -16.11 -14.13 -30.05
CA GLN A 102 -17.49 -14.25 -29.56
C GLN A 102 -17.58 -14.51 -28.04
N GLY A 103 -16.48 -14.48 -27.30
CA GLY A 103 -16.48 -14.65 -25.85
C GLY A 103 -16.50 -16.10 -25.36
N ARG A 104 -16.40 -17.09 -26.26
CA ARG A 104 -16.32 -18.51 -25.88
C ARG A 104 -14.89 -18.95 -25.59
N THR A 105 -14.66 -19.62 -24.45
CA THR A 105 -13.37 -20.26 -24.12
C THR A 105 -13.13 -21.50 -24.98
N VAL A 106 -11.95 -21.58 -25.59
CA VAL A 106 -11.51 -22.68 -26.47
C VAL A 106 -10.52 -23.60 -25.76
N ALA A 107 -9.62 -23.01 -24.98
CA ALA A 107 -8.64 -23.72 -24.18
C ALA A 107 -8.35 -22.90 -22.92
N ALA A 108 -8.15 -23.57 -21.78
CA ALA A 108 -7.73 -22.91 -20.56
C ALA A 108 -6.87 -23.85 -19.71
N ARG A 109 -5.87 -23.27 -19.02
CA ARG A 109 -5.00 -23.95 -18.05
C ARG A 109 -4.86 -23.05 -16.84
N TRP A 110 -5.02 -23.61 -15.65
CA TRP A 110 -4.71 -22.95 -14.38
C TRP A 110 -3.72 -23.77 -13.58
N ARG A 111 -2.76 -23.11 -12.94
CA ARG A 111 -1.85 -23.71 -11.98
C ARG A 111 -2.38 -23.49 -10.56
N ASP A 112 -2.21 -24.49 -9.72
CA ASP A 112 -2.47 -24.39 -8.30
C ASP A 112 -1.35 -23.54 -7.65
N PRO A 113 -1.66 -22.37 -7.07
CA PRO A 113 -0.66 -21.51 -6.46
C PRO A 113 0.02 -22.15 -5.24
N THR A 114 -0.58 -23.17 -4.63
CA THR A 114 -0.01 -23.87 -3.47
C THR A 114 0.85 -25.07 -3.85
N ARG A 115 0.53 -25.72 -4.98
CA ARG A 115 1.20 -26.96 -5.41
C ARG A 115 2.13 -26.76 -6.60
N HIS A 116 2.11 -25.56 -7.19
CA HIS A 116 2.77 -25.24 -8.46
C HIS A 116 2.51 -26.26 -9.59
N ALA A 117 1.38 -26.97 -9.51
CA ALA A 117 0.98 -28.03 -10.42
C ALA A 117 -0.32 -27.67 -11.12
N ASP A 118 -0.55 -28.24 -12.30
CA ASP A 118 -1.74 -27.95 -13.09
C ASP A 118 -3.01 -28.48 -12.42
N ARG A 119 -4.06 -27.65 -12.42
CA ARG A 119 -5.39 -28.03 -11.98
C ARG A 119 -6.12 -28.75 -13.11
N ALA A 120 -6.16 -30.08 -13.01
CA ALA A 120 -6.86 -30.94 -13.97
C ALA A 120 -8.37 -30.62 -14.09
N ASP A 121 -8.99 -30.12 -13.02
CA ASP A 121 -10.41 -29.71 -12.98
C ASP A 121 -10.72 -28.41 -13.75
N ARG A 122 -9.71 -27.61 -14.07
CA ARG A 122 -9.84 -26.34 -14.83
C ARG A 122 -9.20 -26.38 -16.20
N ARG A 123 -8.74 -27.56 -16.62
CA ARG A 123 -8.19 -27.76 -17.96
C ARG A 123 -9.35 -27.99 -18.92
N THR A 124 -9.51 -27.10 -19.89
CA THR A 124 -10.45 -27.33 -20.99
C THR A 124 -9.65 -27.87 -22.18
N PRO A 125 -9.91 -29.10 -22.65
CA PRO A 125 -9.25 -29.63 -23.84
C PRO A 125 -9.67 -28.83 -25.09
N LEU A 126 -8.79 -28.77 -26.08
CA LEU A 126 -9.17 -28.23 -27.39
C LEU A 126 -10.21 -29.14 -28.06
N PRO A 127 -11.14 -28.56 -28.85
CA PRO A 127 -12.01 -29.33 -29.73
C PRO A 127 -11.22 -30.03 -30.85
#